data_AF-A0A317AKB8-F1
#
_entry.id   AF-A0A317AKB8-F1
#
_cell.length_a   1.000
_cell.length_b   1.000
_cell.length_c   1.000
_cell.angle_alpha   90.00
_cell.angle_beta   90.00
_cell.angle_gamma   90.00
#
_symmetry.space_group_name_H-M   'P 1'
#
loop_
_entity.id
_entity.type
_entity.pdbx_description
1 polymer ?
#
loop_
_entity_poly.entity_id
_entity_poly.type
_entity_poly.pdbx_seq_one_letter_code
_entity_poly.pdbx_strand_id
1 'polypeptide(L)'
;MRPEVEQELSHTLLIELLAYQFASPVRWIETQDVVLGEKTTERIVEIGPADTLGVMAKRTLASKYEGHDAARSLQRQILCYNKDAKDIYYDVDPIEEEPEAPAPSSGGAPAASSSAPAASAPAAAAPPPPSAGPASQVPDAPVTATDILRTLVAQKLKKPLMDIPLTKAIKDLVGGKSTLQNEILGDLGKEFGSTPEKPEDTPLDELGASMQATFNGQLGKQSSSLIARMVSSKMPGGFNITAVRRHLETRWGLAQGRQDGVLLLAITS
;
A
#
# COMPACT_ATOMS: atom_id res chain seq x y z
N MET A 1 33.67 -20.92 -40.47
CA MET A 1 33.65 -22.31 -39.98
C MET A 1 32.44 -23.00 -40.60
N ARG A 2 32.41 -24.32 -40.75
CA ARG A 2 31.16 -25.00 -41.14
C ARG A 2 30.21 -25.04 -39.93
N PRO A 3 28.88 -24.91 -40.09
CA PRO A 3 27.94 -24.88 -38.97
C PRO A 3 28.05 -26.10 -38.05
N GLU A 4 28.29 -27.29 -38.61
CA GLU A 4 28.41 -28.53 -37.84
C GLU A 4 29.66 -28.52 -36.96
N VAL A 5 30.76 -27.98 -37.48
CA VAL A 5 32.04 -27.87 -36.75
C VAL A 5 31.93 -26.79 -35.66
N GLU A 6 31.25 -25.68 -35.94
CA GLU A 6 30.99 -24.63 -34.95
C GLU A 6 30.12 -25.14 -33.80
N GLN A 7 29.10 -25.95 -34.10
CA GLN A 7 28.25 -26.58 -33.10
C GLN A 7 29.04 -27.57 -32.22
N GLU A 8 29.88 -28.40 -32.82
CA GLU A 8 30.71 -29.37 -32.09
C GLU A 8 31.69 -28.68 -31.11
N LEU A 9 32.31 -27.58 -31.57
CA LEU A 9 33.21 -26.80 -30.73
C LEU A 9 32.47 -26.03 -29.64
N SER A 10 31.32 -25.44 -29.96
CA SER A 10 30.47 -24.73 -28.99
C SER A 10 29.90 -25.68 -27.94
N HIS A 11 29.54 -26.90 -28.32
CA HIS A 11 29.13 -27.96 -27.40
C HIS A 11 30.25 -28.28 -26.41
N THR A 12 31.46 -28.54 -26.91
CA THR A 12 32.62 -28.85 -26.07
C THR A 12 32.91 -27.68 -25.12
N LEU A 13 32.95 -26.46 -25.65
CA LEU A 13 33.19 -25.25 -24.85
C LEU A 13 32.14 -25.05 -23.75
N LEU A 14 30.85 -25.22 -24.06
CA LEU A 14 29.77 -25.05 -23.09
C LEU A 14 29.85 -26.08 -21.95
N ILE A 15 30.14 -27.35 -22.28
CA ILE A 15 30.33 -28.39 -21.27
C ILE A 15 31.50 -28.04 -20.35
N GLU A 16 32.65 -27.69 -20.90
CA GLU A 16 33.84 -27.36 -20.11
C GLU A 16 33.60 -26.13 -19.22
N LEU A 17 32.93 -25.09 -19.74
CA LEU A 17 32.56 -23.93 -18.94
C LEU A 17 31.71 -24.29 -17.72
N LEU A 18 30.70 -25.15 -17.90
CA LEU A 18 29.83 -25.60 -16.79
C LEU A 18 30.55 -26.54 -15.82
N ALA A 19 31.39 -27.44 -16.34
CA ALA A 19 32.15 -28.38 -15.52
C ALA A 19 33.16 -27.64 -14.61
N TYR A 20 33.95 -26.73 -15.19
CA TYR A 20 34.94 -25.96 -14.42
C TYR A 20 34.31 -24.89 -13.53
N GLN A 21 33.12 -24.37 -13.86
CA GLN A 21 32.39 -23.42 -13.01
C GLN A 21 32.16 -23.97 -11.59
N PHE A 22 31.92 -25.27 -11.44
CA PHE A 22 31.68 -25.89 -10.14
C PHE A 22 32.83 -25.68 -9.13
N ALA A 23 34.07 -25.64 -9.62
CA ALA A 23 35.27 -25.54 -8.80
C ALA A 23 36.07 -24.25 -9.00
N SER A 24 35.54 -23.29 -9.77
CA SER A 24 36.20 -22.02 -10.06
C SER A 24 35.46 -20.84 -9.41
N PRO A 25 36.14 -19.78 -8.98
CA PRO A 25 35.49 -18.59 -8.46
C PRO A 25 34.54 -17.93 -9.48
N VAL A 26 33.40 -17.43 -9.01
CA VAL A 26 32.44 -16.70 -9.84
C VAL A 26 32.91 -15.26 -10.03
N ARG A 27 33.28 -14.90 -11.27
CA ARG A 27 33.75 -13.56 -11.66
C ARG A 27 32.59 -12.59 -11.94
N TRP A 28 31.80 -12.32 -10.89
CA TRP A 28 30.55 -11.57 -11.05
C TRP A 28 30.76 -10.07 -11.30
N ILE A 29 31.85 -9.49 -10.79
CA ILE A 29 32.17 -8.07 -11.01
C ILE A 29 32.42 -7.81 -12.48
N GLU A 30 33.26 -8.63 -13.12
CA GLU A 30 33.57 -8.49 -14.54
C GLU A 30 32.36 -8.81 -15.41
N THR A 31 31.52 -9.76 -14.99
CA THR A 31 30.25 -10.05 -15.67
C THR A 31 29.34 -8.82 -15.67
N GLN A 32 29.21 -8.13 -14.53
CA GLN A 32 28.47 -6.87 -14.46
C GLN A 32 29.09 -5.77 -15.31
N ASP A 33 30.43 -5.66 -15.32
CA ASP A 33 31.11 -4.63 -16.11
C ASP A 33 30.89 -4.84 -17.64
N VAL A 34 30.77 -6.09 -18.11
CA VAL A 34 30.37 -6.40 -19.50
C VAL A 34 28.92 -5.99 -19.77
N VAL A 35 27.97 -6.36 -18.90
CA VAL A 35 26.53 -6.08 -19.09
C VAL A 35 26.22 -4.59 -19.01
N LEU A 36 26.81 -3.89 -18.04
CA LEU A 36 26.59 -2.47 -17.76
C LEU A 36 27.42 -1.57 -18.66
N GLY A 37 28.70 -1.90 -18.84
CA GLY A 37 29.66 -1.10 -19.59
C GLY A 37 29.64 -1.39 -21.08
N GLU A 38 30.04 -2.61 -21.48
CA GLU A 38 30.24 -2.94 -22.90
C GLU A 38 28.93 -3.07 -23.68
N LYS A 39 27.92 -3.72 -23.08
CA LYS A 39 26.61 -3.92 -23.70
C LYS A 39 25.63 -2.78 -23.45
N THR A 40 25.96 -1.83 -22.57
CA THR A 40 25.13 -0.68 -22.20
C THR A 40 23.67 -1.05 -21.95
N THR A 41 23.44 -2.15 -21.23
CA THR A 41 22.09 -2.71 -21.05
C THR A 41 21.20 -1.77 -20.24
N GLU A 42 20.10 -1.32 -20.82
CA GLU A 42 19.13 -0.42 -20.17
C GLU A 42 18.17 -1.18 -19.26
N ARG A 43 17.75 -2.39 -19.63
CA ARG A 43 16.79 -3.17 -18.85
C ARG A 43 17.37 -4.49 -18.39
N ILE A 44 17.49 -4.66 -17.07
CA ILE A 44 18.06 -5.84 -16.41
C ILE A 44 16.97 -6.49 -15.58
N VAL A 45 16.67 -7.75 -15.87
CA VAL A 45 15.62 -8.51 -15.17
C VAL A 45 16.24 -9.69 -14.43
N GLU A 46 16.18 -9.67 -13.11
CA GLU A 46 16.56 -10.80 -12.26
C GLU A 46 15.44 -11.83 -12.23
N ILE A 47 15.77 -13.06 -12.64
CA ILE A 47 14.88 -14.22 -12.53
C ILE A 47 15.29 -15.02 -11.31
N GLY A 48 14.53 -14.87 -10.23
CA GLY A 48 14.79 -15.54 -8.97
C GLY A 48 13.71 -15.26 -7.93
N PRO A 49 13.73 -15.99 -6.80
CA PRO A 49 12.76 -15.83 -5.72
C PRO A 49 12.97 -14.54 -4.91
N ALA A 50 14.14 -13.88 -5.03
CA ALA A 50 14.49 -12.68 -4.29
C ALA A 50 15.24 -11.68 -5.18
N ASP A 51 15.38 -10.45 -4.71
CA ASP A 51 16.07 -9.34 -5.38
C ASP A 51 17.53 -9.27 -4.89
N THR A 52 18.32 -10.30 -5.18
CA THR A 52 19.70 -10.39 -4.69
C THR A 52 20.67 -9.81 -5.71
N LEU A 53 20.57 -10.25 -6.96
CA LEU A 53 21.41 -9.76 -8.05
C LEU A 53 21.05 -8.33 -8.46
N GLY A 54 19.77 -7.95 -8.37
CA GLY A 54 19.30 -6.59 -8.61
C GLY A 54 19.91 -5.60 -7.62
N VAL A 55 19.98 -5.93 -6.33
CA VAL A 55 20.68 -5.11 -5.32
C VAL A 55 22.17 -4.99 -5.62
N MET A 56 22.83 -6.06 -6.06
CA MET A 56 24.24 -6.00 -6.46
C MET A 56 24.43 -5.09 -7.67
N ALA A 57 23.58 -5.21 -8.70
CA ALA A 57 23.65 -4.37 -9.90
C ALA A 57 23.45 -2.88 -9.57
N LYS A 58 22.46 -2.55 -8.72
CA LYS A 58 22.21 -1.19 -8.22
C LYS A 58 23.45 -0.61 -7.52
N ARG A 59 24.13 -1.41 -6.69
CA ARG A 59 25.36 -0.99 -6.00
C ARG A 59 26.51 -0.73 -6.97
N THR A 60 26.69 -1.58 -7.99
CA THR A 60 27.73 -1.40 -9.01
C THR A 60 27.48 -0.17 -9.87
N LEU A 61 26.22 0.10 -10.23
CA LEU A 61 25.84 1.32 -10.94
C LEU A 61 26.21 2.58 -10.14
N ALA A 62 25.78 2.64 -8.88
CA ALA A 62 26.08 3.77 -8.00
C ALA A 62 27.59 3.94 -7.76
N SER A 63 28.36 2.86 -7.75
CA SER A 63 29.80 2.93 -7.49
C SER A 63 30.65 3.31 -8.71
N LYS A 64 30.24 2.96 -9.93
CA LYS A 64 31.10 3.07 -11.12
C LYS A 64 30.47 3.77 -12.32
N TYR A 65 29.16 3.68 -12.49
CA TYR A 65 28.50 4.01 -13.77
C TYR A 65 27.61 5.26 -13.71
N GLU A 66 27.37 5.86 -12.55
CA GLU A 66 26.52 7.05 -12.42
C GLU A 66 26.93 8.20 -13.35
N GLY A 67 28.22 8.55 -13.40
CA GLY A 67 28.74 9.58 -14.31
C GLY A 67 28.72 9.17 -15.78
N HIS A 68 28.91 7.88 -16.08
CA HIS A 68 28.86 7.34 -17.44
C HIS A 68 27.43 7.38 -18.00
N ASP A 69 26.46 6.95 -17.19
CA ASP A 69 25.05 6.94 -17.54
C ASP A 69 24.52 8.35 -17.72
N ALA A 70 24.88 9.29 -16.83
CA ALA A 70 24.53 10.70 -16.95
C ALA A 70 25.11 11.33 -18.24
N ALA A 71 26.38 11.06 -18.55
CA ALA A 71 27.02 11.60 -19.76
C ALA A 71 26.42 11.05 -21.06
N ARG A 72 25.84 9.85 -21.02
CA ARG A 72 25.22 9.19 -22.18
C ARG A 72 23.70 9.27 -22.20
N SER A 73 23.08 9.93 -21.21
CA SER A 73 21.62 9.97 -21.04
C SER A 73 20.99 8.56 -20.99
N LEU A 74 21.70 7.59 -20.42
CA LEU A 74 21.22 6.22 -20.27
C LEU A 74 20.32 6.12 -19.04
N GLN A 75 19.09 5.64 -19.24
CA GLN A 75 18.17 5.33 -18.16
C GLN A 75 18.12 3.82 -17.96
N ARG A 76 18.53 3.37 -16.78
CA ARG A 76 18.57 1.93 -16.47
C ARG A 76 17.43 1.53 -15.55
N GLN A 77 16.76 0.45 -15.91
CA GLN A 77 15.71 -0.19 -15.15
C GLN A 77 16.21 -1.56 -14.67
N ILE A 78 16.28 -1.74 -13.34
CA ILE A 78 16.63 -3.02 -12.71
C ILE A 78 15.37 -3.58 -12.05
N LEU A 79 14.90 -4.71 -12.58
CA LEU A 79 13.65 -5.37 -12.20
C LEU A 79 13.93 -6.74 -11.60
N CYS A 80 13.14 -7.14 -10.62
CA CYS A 80 13.14 -8.48 -10.04
C CYS A 80 11.81 -9.16 -10.34
N TYR A 81 11.85 -10.40 -10.85
CA TYR A 81 10.66 -11.18 -11.19
C TYR A 81 9.62 -11.24 -10.05
N ASN A 82 10.08 -11.42 -8.81
CA ASN A 82 9.20 -11.56 -7.65
C ASN A 82 8.56 -10.24 -7.19
N LYS A 83 9.10 -9.07 -7.59
CA LYS A 83 8.64 -7.76 -7.13
C LYS A 83 7.95 -6.96 -8.23
N ASP A 84 8.52 -6.99 -9.42
CA ASP A 84 8.19 -6.05 -10.50
C ASP A 84 7.48 -6.75 -11.66
N ALA A 85 6.62 -7.74 -11.34
CA ALA A 85 5.93 -8.56 -12.33
C ALA A 85 5.09 -7.72 -13.30
N LYS A 86 4.38 -6.70 -12.81
CA LYS A 86 3.57 -5.81 -13.66
C LYS A 86 4.41 -5.15 -14.76
N ASP A 87 5.56 -4.58 -14.38
CA ASP A 87 6.47 -3.92 -15.33
C ASP A 87 7.07 -4.93 -16.32
N ILE A 88 7.39 -6.14 -15.85
CA ILE A 88 7.94 -7.24 -16.68
C ILE A 88 6.91 -7.72 -17.70
N TYR A 89 5.66 -7.90 -17.29
CA TYR A 89 4.57 -8.38 -18.14
C TYR A 89 3.90 -7.27 -18.95
N TYR A 90 4.31 -6.01 -18.77
CA TYR A 90 3.67 -4.84 -19.36
C TYR A 90 2.16 -4.76 -19.04
N ASP A 91 1.79 -5.25 -17.85
CA ASP A 91 0.41 -5.21 -17.34
C ASP A 91 0.21 -3.89 -16.62
N VAL A 92 0.14 -2.83 -17.42
CA VAL A 92 -0.07 -1.45 -16.95
C VAL A 92 -1.55 -1.15 -17.06
N ASP A 93 -2.16 -0.74 -15.95
CA ASP A 93 -3.55 -0.28 -15.94
C ASP A 93 -3.72 0.83 -17.00
N PRO A 94 -4.79 0.79 -17.83
CA PRO A 94 -4.97 1.76 -18.89
C PRO A 94 -5.02 3.17 -18.31
N ILE A 95 -4.07 4.00 -18.74
CA ILE A 95 -4.02 5.42 -18.42
C ILE A 95 -5.27 6.04 -19.05
N GLU A 96 -6.15 6.63 -18.24
CA GLU A 96 -7.21 7.52 -18.74
C GLU A 96 -6.52 8.68 -19.47
N GLU A 97 -6.48 8.62 -20.81
CA GLU A 97 -6.18 9.79 -21.64
C GLU A 97 -7.26 10.84 -21.39
N GLU A 98 -6.93 11.85 -20.60
CA GLU A 98 -7.70 13.09 -20.55
C GLU A 98 -7.73 13.66 -21.98
N PRO A 99 -8.89 13.76 -22.63
CA PRO A 99 -8.94 14.02 -24.06
C PRO A 99 -8.48 15.44 -24.37
N GLU A 100 -7.42 15.53 -25.15
CA GLU A 100 -6.94 16.74 -25.80
C GLU A 100 -8.08 17.32 -26.67
N ALA A 101 -8.49 18.56 -26.39
CA ALA A 101 -9.60 19.21 -27.09
C ALA A 101 -9.27 19.46 -28.58
N PRO A 102 -10.16 19.16 -29.54
CA PRO A 102 -9.86 19.37 -30.95
C PRO A 102 -10.06 20.84 -31.36
N ALA A 103 -9.15 21.33 -32.21
CA ALA A 103 -9.21 22.62 -32.89
C ALA A 103 -10.27 22.64 -34.03
N PRO A 104 -10.78 23.82 -34.45
CA PRO A 104 -11.95 23.91 -35.32
C PRO A 104 -11.57 23.82 -36.80
N SER A 105 -12.39 23.15 -37.61
CA SER A 105 -12.37 23.31 -39.08
C SER A 105 -13.77 23.27 -39.68
N SER A 106 -13.88 23.99 -40.78
CA SER A 106 -15.06 24.64 -41.34
C SER A 106 -15.65 23.93 -42.57
N GLY A 107 -16.98 24.00 -42.72
CA GLY A 107 -17.64 24.24 -44.02
C GLY A 107 -18.59 23.16 -44.58
N GLY A 108 -19.84 23.56 -44.83
CA GLY A 108 -20.71 22.97 -45.87
C GLY A 108 -22.09 22.45 -45.42
N ALA A 109 -23.14 23.26 -45.57
CA ALA A 109 -24.56 23.01 -45.20
C ALA A 109 -25.44 22.81 -46.48
N PRO A 110 -26.80 22.86 -46.47
CA PRO A 110 -27.84 22.45 -45.48
C PRO A 110 -29.09 21.75 -46.11
N ALA A 111 -30.01 21.20 -45.29
CA ALA A 111 -31.48 21.27 -45.46
C ALA A 111 -32.20 20.79 -44.17
N ALA A 112 -32.70 21.72 -43.33
CA ALA A 112 -34.12 22.05 -43.05
C ALA A 112 -34.88 20.97 -42.22
N SER A 113 -35.49 21.25 -41.06
CA SER A 113 -36.44 22.34 -40.75
C SER A 113 -36.74 22.53 -39.24
N SER A 114 -36.89 23.81 -38.81
CA SER A 114 -37.75 24.43 -37.75
C SER A 114 -37.86 23.81 -36.33
N SER A 115 -37.88 24.51 -35.19
CA SER A 115 -38.06 25.93 -34.80
C SER A 115 -37.72 26.10 -33.29
N ALA A 116 -37.17 27.26 -32.90
CA ALA A 116 -36.70 27.68 -31.56
C ALA A 116 -37.86 28.15 -30.60
N PRO A 117 -37.63 28.69 -29.36
CA PRO A 117 -36.38 28.96 -28.63
C PRO A 117 -36.35 28.60 -27.11
N ALA A 118 -35.17 28.90 -26.54
CA ALA A 118 -34.62 28.65 -25.20
C ALA A 118 -35.43 29.07 -23.95
N ALA A 119 -35.14 28.37 -22.84
CA ALA A 119 -35.01 28.98 -21.52
C ALA A 119 -33.97 28.22 -20.68
N SER A 120 -32.93 28.95 -20.27
CA SER A 120 -31.89 28.60 -19.31
C SER A 120 -32.47 28.30 -17.92
N ALA A 121 -31.99 27.24 -17.28
CA ALA A 121 -32.27 26.90 -15.88
C ALA A 121 -30.97 26.37 -15.21
N PRO A 122 -30.81 26.58 -13.89
CA PRO A 122 -29.60 27.18 -13.32
C PRO A 122 -28.56 26.17 -12.82
N ALA A 123 -27.38 26.73 -12.53
CA ALA A 123 -26.32 26.12 -11.73
C ALA A 123 -26.87 25.30 -10.55
N ALA A 124 -26.40 24.05 -10.44
CA ALA A 124 -26.74 23.14 -9.36
C ALA A 124 -26.45 23.80 -8.01
N ALA A 125 -27.52 24.07 -7.26
CA ALA A 125 -27.45 24.52 -5.89
C ALA A 125 -26.78 23.47 -5.01
N ALA A 126 -25.96 23.93 -4.08
CA ALA A 126 -25.40 23.15 -2.99
C ALA A 126 -26.48 22.32 -2.27
N PRO A 127 -26.17 21.11 -1.77
CA PRO A 127 -27.14 20.26 -1.12
C PRO A 127 -27.77 20.98 0.08
N PRO A 128 -29.09 20.84 0.29
CA PRO A 128 -29.77 21.49 1.41
C PRO A 128 -29.25 20.95 2.75
N PRO A 129 -29.32 21.73 3.84
CA PRO A 129 -28.96 21.25 5.16
C PRO A 129 -29.83 20.03 5.51
N PRO A 130 -29.26 18.97 6.11
CA PRO A 130 -29.98 17.73 6.36
C PRO A 130 -31.13 17.98 7.35
N SER A 131 -32.32 17.61 6.88
CA SER A 131 -33.59 17.56 7.61
C SER A 131 -33.42 17.00 9.03
N ALA A 132 -34.09 17.63 9.99
CA ALA A 132 -34.13 17.27 11.41
C ALA A 132 -35.06 16.06 11.70
N GLY A 133 -35.04 15.05 10.83
CA GLY A 133 -35.65 13.74 11.08
C GLY A 133 -34.58 12.75 11.57
N PRO A 134 -34.95 11.71 12.35
CA PRO A 134 -34.02 10.63 12.67
C PRO A 134 -33.47 10.04 11.37
N ALA A 135 -32.15 9.94 11.25
CA ALA A 135 -31.51 9.34 10.09
C ALA A 135 -31.99 7.88 9.91
N SER A 136 -32.11 7.44 8.66
CA SER A 136 -32.44 6.04 8.35
C SER A 136 -31.42 5.11 9.02
N GLN A 137 -31.90 4.06 9.69
CA GLN A 137 -31.03 3.12 10.38
C GLN A 137 -30.07 2.42 9.41
N VAL A 138 -28.79 2.46 9.74
CA VAL A 138 -27.73 1.77 8.99
C VAL A 138 -27.57 0.35 9.56
N PRO A 139 -27.47 -0.70 8.74
CA PRO A 139 -27.25 -2.07 9.21
C PRO A 139 -26.01 -2.16 10.10
N ASP A 140 -26.14 -2.77 11.28
CA ASP A 140 -25.02 -2.88 12.22
C ASP A 140 -23.91 -3.79 11.68
N ALA A 141 -22.67 -3.48 12.06
CA ALA A 141 -21.51 -4.30 11.77
C ALA A 141 -20.52 -4.16 12.94
N PRO A 142 -20.08 -5.27 13.55
CA PRO A 142 -19.05 -5.22 14.57
C PRO A 142 -17.73 -4.71 13.99
N VAL A 143 -16.92 -4.09 14.83
CA VAL A 143 -15.55 -3.70 14.48
C VAL A 143 -14.71 -4.94 14.17
N THR A 144 -13.74 -4.82 13.27
CA THR A 144 -12.81 -5.92 13.00
C THR A 144 -11.62 -5.86 13.95
N ALA A 145 -10.99 -7.02 14.19
CA ALA A 145 -9.76 -7.10 14.97
C ALA A 145 -8.64 -6.28 14.31
N THR A 146 -8.58 -6.28 12.98
CA THR A 146 -7.64 -5.49 12.18
C THR A 146 -7.80 -3.99 12.43
N ASP A 147 -9.04 -3.48 12.50
CA ASP A 147 -9.30 -2.06 12.77
C ASP A 147 -8.83 -1.64 14.16
N ILE A 148 -9.10 -2.46 15.18
CA ILE A 148 -8.65 -2.22 16.55
C ILE A 148 -7.12 -2.27 16.62
N LEU A 149 -6.50 -3.30 16.04
CA LEU A 149 -5.04 -3.46 15.99
C LEU A 149 -4.38 -2.24 15.36
N ARG A 150 -4.82 -1.84 14.16
CA ARG A 150 -4.27 -0.68 13.44
C ARG A 150 -4.46 0.61 14.25
N THR A 151 -5.62 0.77 14.90
CA THR A 151 -5.94 1.92 15.74
C THR A 151 -5.02 2.02 16.96
N LEU A 152 -4.79 0.92 17.67
CA LEU A 152 -3.91 0.90 18.85
C LEU A 152 -2.46 1.22 18.47
N VAL A 153 -1.99 0.66 17.35
CA VAL A 153 -0.65 0.96 16.81
C VAL A 153 -0.54 2.43 16.41
N ALA A 154 -1.51 2.97 15.67
CA ALA A 154 -1.55 4.37 15.28
C ALA A 154 -1.51 5.32 16.49
N GLN A 155 -2.34 5.03 17.50
CA GLN A 155 -2.41 5.84 18.71
C GLN A 155 -1.10 5.83 19.51
N LYS A 156 -0.41 4.69 19.57
CA LYS A 156 0.89 4.59 20.25
C LYS A 156 2.01 5.26 19.48
N LEU A 157 1.98 5.22 18.14
CA LEU A 157 2.96 5.88 17.29
C LEU A 157 2.68 7.38 17.10
N LYS A 158 1.52 7.88 17.54
CA LYS A 158 1.05 9.25 17.32
C LYS A 158 1.06 9.62 15.84
N LYS A 159 0.59 8.70 15.01
CA LYS A 159 0.44 8.87 13.57
C LYS A 159 -1.03 8.71 13.20
N PRO A 160 -1.51 9.40 12.16
CA PRO A 160 -2.87 9.18 11.69
C PRO A 160 -3.04 7.74 11.22
N LEU A 161 -4.26 7.20 11.33
CA LEU A 161 -4.56 5.80 11.00
C LEU A 161 -4.11 5.42 9.58
N MET A 162 -4.26 6.34 8.62
CA MET A 162 -3.92 6.13 7.21
C MET A 162 -2.42 5.99 6.96
N ASP A 163 -1.56 6.54 7.82
CA ASP A 163 -0.10 6.45 7.72
C ASP A 163 0.46 5.13 8.26
N ILE A 164 -0.39 4.29 8.86
CA ILE A 164 -0.01 2.95 9.32
C ILE A 164 -0.35 1.94 8.23
N PRO A 165 0.62 1.47 7.42
CA PRO A 165 0.38 0.43 6.42
C PRO A 165 0.14 -0.92 7.10
N LEU A 166 -0.85 -1.67 6.61
CA LEU A 166 -1.20 -2.99 7.13
C LEU A 166 -0.15 -4.06 6.80
N THR A 167 0.61 -3.87 5.73
CA THR A 167 1.62 -4.84 5.24
C THR A 167 2.93 -4.84 6.03
N LYS A 168 3.11 -3.92 6.99
CA LYS A 168 4.33 -3.85 7.82
C LYS A 168 4.10 -4.48 9.18
N ALA A 169 5.14 -5.07 9.74
CA ALA A 169 5.12 -5.60 11.10
C ALA A 169 5.30 -4.48 12.15
N ILE A 170 4.89 -4.74 13.39
CA ILE A 170 5.03 -3.77 14.50
C ILE A 170 6.50 -3.35 14.67
N LYS A 171 7.43 -4.31 14.57
CA LYS A 171 8.87 -4.09 14.70
C LYS A 171 9.42 -3.08 13.68
N ASP A 172 8.93 -3.12 12.45
CA ASP A 172 9.33 -2.18 11.40
C ASP A 172 8.74 -0.79 11.65
N LEU A 173 7.51 -0.73 12.16
CA LEU A 173 6.79 0.52 12.43
C LEU A 173 7.39 1.30 13.62
N VAL A 174 7.94 0.60 14.62
CA VAL A 174 8.59 1.23 15.78
C VAL A 174 10.06 1.63 15.53
N GLY A 175 10.67 1.15 14.45
CA GLY A 175 12.03 1.52 14.03
C GLY A 175 13.10 1.20 15.09
N GLY A 176 13.05 0.02 15.71
CA GLY A 176 14.03 -0.42 16.72
C GLY A 176 13.82 0.11 18.14
N LYS A 177 12.76 0.88 18.40
CA LYS A 177 12.39 1.33 19.75
C LYS A 177 11.71 0.21 20.55
N SER A 178 12.52 -0.69 21.10
CA SER A 178 12.03 -1.89 21.83
C SER A 178 11.07 -1.57 22.99
N THR A 179 11.23 -0.45 23.70
CA THR A 179 10.27 -0.02 24.73
C THR A 179 8.87 0.20 24.17
N LEU A 180 8.78 0.88 23.02
CA LEU A 180 7.51 1.18 22.35
C LEU A 180 6.88 -0.11 21.79
N GLN A 181 7.71 -1.01 21.26
CA GLN A 181 7.29 -2.35 20.84
C GLN A 181 6.60 -3.10 21.99
N ASN A 182 7.26 -3.20 23.15
CA ASN A 182 6.72 -3.93 24.30
C ASN A 182 5.47 -3.28 24.89
N GLU A 183 5.36 -1.95 24.82
CA GLU A 183 4.12 -1.25 25.18
C GLU A 183 2.97 -1.63 24.25
N ILE A 184 3.21 -1.65 22.92
CA ILE A 184 2.18 -2.05 21.95
C ILE A 184 1.76 -3.50 22.21
N LEU A 185 2.71 -4.43 22.34
CA LEU A 185 2.40 -5.84 22.61
C LEU A 185 1.63 -6.03 23.93
N GLY A 186 2.02 -5.31 24.98
CA GLY A 186 1.30 -5.33 26.25
C GLY A 186 -0.12 -4.76 26.16
N ASP A 187 -0.33 -3.77 25.30
CA ASP A 187 -1.64 -3.20 25.03
C ASP A 187 -2.51 -4.14 24.18
N LEU A 188 -1.93 -4.85 23.21
CA LEU A 188 -2.62 -5.90 22.46
C LEU A 188 -3.04 -7.08 23.35
N GLY A 189 -2.17 -7.48 24.30
CA GLY A 189 -2.52 -8.50 25.28
C GLY A 189 -3.70 -8.10 26.18
N LYS A 190 -3.80 -6.83 26.59
CA LYS A 190 -4.96 -6.32 27.34
C LYS A 190 -6.23 -6.23 26.50
N GLU A 191 -6.08 -6.01 25.20
CA GLU A 191 -7.21 -5.84 24.28
C GLU A 191 -7.82 -7.19 23.90
N PHE A 192 -7.00 -8.15 23.50
CA PHE A 192 -7.44 -9.42 22.91
C PHE A 192 -7.21 -10.64 23.81
N GLY A 193 -6.52 -10.47 24.94
CA GLY A 193 -6.21 -11.55 25.89
C GLY A 193 -5.01 -12.40 25.46
N SER A 194 -5.10 -13.07 24.31
CA SER A 194 -4.03 -13.89 23.74
C SER A 194 -3.53 -13.33 22.42
N THR A 195 -2.21 -13.32 22.24
CA THR A 195 -1.56 -12.98 20.96
C THR A 195 -0.90 -14.23 20.37
N PRO A 196 -0.77 -14.34 19.03
CA PRO A 196 0.00 -15.40 18.37
C PRO A 196 1.47 -15.43 18.81
N GLU A 197 2.23 -16.44 18.36
CA GLU A 197 3.69 -16.44 18.56
C GLU A 197 4.37 -15.37 17.69
N LYS A 198 5.24 -14.56 18.31
CA LYS A 198 6.00 -13.45 17.68
C LYS A 198 5.13 -12.41 16.94
N PRO A 199 4.12 -11.81 17.60
CA PRO A 199 3.24 -10.81 17.00
C PRO A 199 3.98 -9.56 16.50
N GLU A 200 5.20 -9.31 16.97
CA GLU A 200 6.04 -8.19 16.53
C GLU A 200 6.62 -8.36 15.12
N ASP A 201 6.80 -9.59 14.64
CA ASP A 201 7.42 -9.92 13.35
C ASP A 201 6.36 -10.19 12.26
N THR A 202 5.09 -10.39 12.65
CA THR A 202 3.97 -10.62 11.72
C THR A 202 3.40 -9.30 11.17
N PRO A 203 3.12 -9.19 9.86
CA PRO A 203 2.37 -8.08 9.28
C PRO A 203 1.01 -7.84 9.97
N LEU A 204 0.55 -6.57 10.03
CA LEU A 204 -0.67 -6.22 10.77
C LEU A 204 -1.94 -6.83 10.16
N ASP A 205 -2.01 -7.05 8.85
CA ASP A 205 -3.12 -7.72 8.18
C ASP A 205 -3.22 -9.20 8.57
N GLU A 206 -2.12 -9.93 8.50
CA GLU A 206 -2.03 -11.33 8.93
C GLU A 206 -2.26 -11.48 10.43
N LEU A 207 -1.68 -10.58 11.23
CA LEU A 207 -1.89 -10.55 12.68
C LEU A 207 -3.36 -10.29 13.00
N GLY A 208 -3.98 -9.29 12.35
CA GLY A 208 -5.40 -9.00 12.50
C GLY A 208 -6.29 -10.19 12.13
N ALA A 209 -6.00 -10.87 11.02
CA ALA A 209 -6.73 -12.07 10.59
C ALA A 209 -6.61 -13.23 11.59
N SER A 210 -5.41 -13.45 12.15
CA SER A 210 -5.19 -14.50 13.16
C SER A 210 -5.98 -14.23 14.45
N MET A 211 -6.07 -12.97 14.86
CA MET A 211 -6.79 -12.54 16.06
C MET A 211 -8.31 -12.50 15.82
N GLN A 212 -8.74 -12.30 14.56
CA GLN A 212 -10.15 -12.28 14.18
C GLN A 212 -10.87 -13.59 14.52
N ALA A 213 -10.18 -14.73 14.49
CA ALA A 213 -10.77 -16.04 14.76
C ALA A 213 -11.29 -16.19 16.21
N THR A 214 -10.65 -15.53 17.18
CA THR A 214 -11.04 -15.56 18.60
C THR A 214 -11.73 -14.27 19.05
N PHE A 215 -11.86 -13.29 18.16
CA PHE A 215 -12.43 -11.99 18.48
C PHE A 215 -13.95 -12.00 18.47
N ASN A 216 -14.56 -11.45 19.53
CA ASN A 216 -16.01 -11.45 19.75
C ASN A 216 -16.72 -10.20 19.19
N GLY A 217 -16.00 -9.32 18.48
CA GLY A 217 -16.56 -8.10 17.90
C GLY A 217 -16.75 -6.93 18.88
N GLN A 218 -16.30 -7.07 20.13
CA GLN A 218 -16.46 -6.05 21.17
C GLN A 218 -15.13 -5.38 21.52
N LEU A 219 -15.21 -4.10 21.90
CA LEU A 219 -14.04 -3.35 22.39
C LEU A 219 -13.49 -3.95 23.68
N GLY A 220 -12.19 -4.19 23.71
CA GLY A 220 -11.46 -4.67 24.88
C GLY A 220 -11.20 -3.56 25.91
N LYS A 221 -10.42 -3.92 26.93
CA LYS A 221 -10.12 -3.02 28.06
C LYS A 221 -9.29 -1.81 27.63
N GLN A 222 -8.39 -1.99 26.66
CA GLN A 222 -7.46 -0.94 26.25
C GLN A 222 -8.15 0.10 25.39
N SER A 223 -8.87 -0.31 24.34
CA SER A 223 -9.63 0.58 23.47
C SER A 223 -10.71 1.35 24.24
N SER A 224 -11.46 0.67 25.12
CA SER A 224 -12.48 1.29 25.98
C SER A 224 -11.89 2.35 26.90
N SER A 225 -10.72 2.09 27.49
CA SER A 225 -10.00 3.04 28.35
C SER A 225 -9.53 4.28 27.58
N LEU A 226 -9.02 4.09 26.37
CA LEU A 226 -8.60 5.19 25.49
C LEU A 226 -9.78 6.05 25.05
N ILE A 227 -10.90 5.44 24.68
CA ILE A 227 -12.13 6.15 24.32
C ILE A 227 -12.67 6.94 25.52
N ALA A 228 -12.75 6.33 26.70
CA ALA A 228 -13.20 7.01 27.90
C ALA A 228 -12.32 8.23 28.25
N ARG A 229 -10.99 8.11 28.10
CA ARG A 229 -10.05 9.22 28.28
C ARG A 229 -10.22 10.30 27.22
N MET A 230 -10.42 9.93 25.96
CA MET A 230 -10.65 10.89 24.87
C MET A 230 -11.94 11.67 25.12
N VAL A 231 -13.04 10.99 25.47
CA VAL A 231 -14.31 11.66 25.80
C VAL A 231 -14.15 12.60 26.99
N SER A 232 -13.50 12.17 28.08
CA SER A 232 -13.36 13.02 29.27
C SER A 232 -12.41 14.21 29.10
N SER A 233 -11.44 14.12 28.19
CA SER A 233 -10.43 15.17 28.00
C SER A 233 -10.70 16.12 26.82
N LYS A 234 -11.49 15.68 25.82
CA LYS A 234 -11.69 16.42 24.57
C LYS A 234 -13.13 16.87 24.33
N MET A 235 -14.13 16.24 24.97
CA MET A 235 -15.52 16.61 24.78
C MET A 235 -15.97 17.73 25.74
N PRO A 236 -16.99 18.52 25.37
CA PRO A 236 -17.55 19.54 26.25
C PRO A 236 -18.08 18.96 27.57
N GLY A 237 -18.04 19.76 28.64
CA GLY A 237 -18.56 19.36 29.95
C GLY A 237 -20.00 18.86 29.88
N GLY A 238 -20.25 17.67 30.44
CA GLY A 238 -21.55 16.99 30.41
C GLY A 238 -21.81 16.10 29.19
N PHE A 239 -20.95 16.14 28.15
CA PHE A 239 -21.06 15.28 26.98
C PHE A 239 -20.33 13.94 27.19
N ASN A 240 -20.97 13.05 27.94
CA ASN A 240 -20.43 11.72 28.27
C ASN A 240 -20.58 10.71 27.11
N ILE A 241 -20.00 9.51 27.27
CA ILE A 241 -20.03 8.46 26.23
C ILE A 241 -21.45 8.08 25.82
N THR A 242 -22.42 8.10 26.74
CA THR A 242 -23.83 7.82 26.45
C THR A 242 -24.43 8.89 25.55
N ALA A 243 -24.11 10.17 25.80
CA ALA A 243 -24.54 11.29 24.95
C ALA A 243 -23.90 11.22 23.56
N VAL A 244 -22.62 10.83 23.46
CA VAL A 244 -21.91 10.61 22.18
C VAL A 244 -22.61 9.51 21.37
N ARG A 245 -22.87 8.34 21.98
CA ARG A 245 -23.54 7.22 21.32
C ARG A 245 -24.95 7.58 20.85
N ARG A 246 -25.74 8.23 21.72
CA ARG A 246 -27.07 8.73 21.36
C ARG A 246 -27.04 9.72 20.21
N HIS A 247 -26.02 10.60 20.17
CA HIS A 247 -25.86 11.55 19.08
C HIS A 247 -25.55 10.83 17.75
N LEU A 248 -24.63 9.85 17.75
CA LEU A 248 -24.31 9.05 16.57
C LEU A 248 -25.53 8.27 16.06
N GLU A 249 -26.32 7.70 16.96
CA GLU A 249 -27.56 7.01 16.62
C GLU A 249 -28.61 7.97 16.03
N THR A 250 -28.89 9.09 16.71
CA THR A 250 -29.96 10.02 16.28
C THR A 250 -29.62 10.72 14.98
N ARG A 251 -28.35 11.14 14.83
CA ARG A 251 -27.90 11.95 13.71
C ARG A 251 -27.55 11.13 12.47
N TRP A 252 -26.99 9.94 12.66
CA TRP A 252 -26.41 9.12 11.58
C TRP A 252 -27.00 7.71 11.50
N GLY A 253 -27.93 7.34 12.40
CA GLY A 253 -28.58 6.02 12.37
C GLY A 253 -27.61 4.88 12.68
N LEU A 254 -26.49 5.15 13.35
CA LEU A 254 -25.43 4.16 13.61
C LEU A 254 -25.78 3.31 14.83
N ALA A 255 -25.81 1.99 14.63
CA ALA A 255 -25.92 1.01 15.70
C ALA A 255 -24.57 0.80 16.43
N GLN A 256 -24.58 -0.01 17.50
CA GLN A 256 -23.48 -0.09 18.46
C GLN A 256 -22.13 -0.46 17.84
N GLY A 257 -22.08 -1.47 16.96
CA GLY A 257 -20.84 -1.90 16.33
C GLY A 257 -20.23 -0.80 15.45
N ARG A 258 -21.06 -0.09 14.68
CA ARG A 258 -20.59 1.04 13.87
C ARG A 258 -20.18 2.26 14.71
N GLN A 259 -20.85 2.51 15.83
CA GLN A 259 -20.42 3.55 16.78
C GLN A 259 -19.01 3.25 17.31
N ASP A 260 -18.71 1.99 17.60
CA ASP A 260 -17.38 1.57 18.07
C ASP A 260 -16.30 1.87 17.03
N GLY A 261 -16.57 1.61 15.75
CA GLY A 261 -15.65 1.96 14.65
C GLY A 261 -15.38 3.46 14.54
N VAL A 262 -16.41 4.30 14.66
CA VAL A 262 -16.25 5.77 14.66
C VAL A 262 -15.43 6.24 15.86
N LEU A 263 -15.67 5.66 17.04
CA LEU A 263 -14.94 6.01 18.26
C LEU A 263 -13.48 5.56 18.21
N LEU A 264 -13.18 4.42 17.56
CA LEU A 264 -11.81 3.97 17.30
C LEU A 264 -11.07 4.92 16.36
N LEU A 265 -11.72 5.39 15.30
CA LEU A 265 -11.11 6.39 14.42
C LEU A 265 -10.84 7.69 15.18
N ALA A 266 -11.79 8.14 16.00
CA ALA A 266 -11.70 9.38 16.75
C ALA A 266 -10.53 9.42 17.76
N ILE A 267 -10.10 8.27 18.30
CA ILE A 267 -8.92 8.26 19.18
C ILE A 267 -7.59 8.41 18.43
N THR A 268 -7.56 8.25 17.11
CA THR A 268 -6.35 8.39 16.28
C THR A 268 -6.18 9.79 15.65
N SER A 269 -7.16 10.66 15.85
CA SER A 269 -7.21 12.03 15.29
C SER A 269 -6.91 13.10 16.33
#